data_AF-A0A453KEU9-F1
#
_entry.id   AF-A0A453KEU9-F1
#
_cell.length_a   1.000
_cell.length_b   1.000
_cell.length_c   1.000
_cell.angle_alpha   90.00
_cell.angle_beta   90.00
_cell.angle_gamma   90.00
#
_symmetry.space_group_name_H-M   'P 1'
#
loop_
_entity.id
_entity.type
_entity.pdbx_description
1 polymer ?
#
loop_
_entity_poly.entity_id
_entity_poly.type
_entity_poly.pdbx_seq_one_letter_code
_entity_poly.pdbx_strand_id
1 'polypeptide(L)'
;MKKTRTIEDQWVPVWDEEFTFPLTVPELALLRVEVQEYDMSEKHDFGGQTCLPVMELKQGIRAVPLHDRKGNRYKSVRLLMRFELI
;
A
#
# COMPACT_ATOMS: atom_id res chain seq x y z
N MET A 1 1.16 7.68 10.49
CA MET A 1 1.27 6.94 9.22
C MET A 1 2.69 6.41 9.12
N LYS A 2 2.87 5.13 8.80
CA LYS A 2 4.19 4.55 8.52
C LYS A 2 4.45 4.66 7.01
N LYS A 3 5.71 4.79 6.62
CA LYS A 3 6.13 4.92 5.23
C LYS A 3 7.35 4.03 5.03
N THR A 4 7.48 3.47 3.84
CA THR A 4 8.68 2.77 3.43
C THR A 4 9.78 3.76 3.06
N ARG A 5 11.00 3.26 2.87
CA ARG A 5 12.08 4.04 2.25
C ARG A 5 11.75 4.33 0.78
N THR A 6 12.28 5.44 0.28
CA THR A 6 12.27 5.73 -1.16
C THR A 6 13.23 4.78 -1.87
N ILE A 7 12.84 4.31 -3.06
CA ILE A 7 13.70 3.54 -3.98
C ILE A 7 13.77 4.35 -5.27
N GLU A 8 14.98 4.78 -5.64
CA GLU A 8 15.24 5.58 -6.83
C GLU A 8 15.42 4.69 -8.07
N ASP A 9 14.94 5.16 -9.23
CA ASP A 9 15.16 4.59 -10.56
C ASP A 9 14.86 3.08 -10.71
N GLN A 10 13.79 2.59 -10.07
CA GLN A 10 13.40 1.18 -10.12
C GLN A 10 11.95 0.98 -10.60
N TRP A 11 11.77 0.20 -11.66
CA TRP A 11 10.45 -0.14 -12.23
C TRP A 11 9.70 -1.20 -11.39
N VAL A 12 10.44 -2.08 -10.72
CA VAL A 12 9.89 -3.13 -9.85
C VAL A 12 10.51 -2.97 -8.44
N PRO A 13 10.10 -1.95 -7.68
CA PRO A 13 10.67 -1.68 -6.37
C PRO A 13 10.36 -2.81 -5.38
N VAL A 14 11.37 -3.20 -4.60
CA VAL A 14 11.26 -4.18 -3.52
C VAL A 14 11.65 -3.52 -2.22
N TRP A 15 10.67 -3.28 -1.34
CA TRP A 15 10.90 -2.64 -0.05
C TRP A 15 11.37 -3.62 1.02
N ASP A 16 10.74 -4.80 1.09
CA ASP A 16 10.94 -5.79 2.16
C ASP A 16 10.87 -5.15 3.56
N GLU A 17 9.89 -4.26 3.73
CA GLU A 17 9.62 -3.56 4.99
C GLU A 17 8.29 -4.02 5.60
N GLU A 18 8.30 -4.21 6.91
CA GLU A 18 7.14 -4.67 7.68
C GLU A 18 6.65 -3.60 8.63
N PHE A 19 5.34 -3.53 8.81
CA PHE A 19 4.69 -2.59 9.69
C PHE A 19 3.65 -3.27 10.56
N THR A 20 3.77 -3.09 11.87
CA THR A 20 2.78 -3.52 12.85
C THR A 20 1.92 -2.34 13.29
N PHE A 21 0.61 -2.55 13.35
CA PHE A 21 -0.38 -1.58 13.81
C PHE A 21 -1.25 -2.22 14.90
N PRO A 22 -1.21 -1.73 16.15
CA PRO A 22 -2.13 -2.19 17.18
C PRO A 22 -3.54 -1.67 16.87
N LEU A 23 -4.53 -2.56 16.83
CA LEU A 23 -5.93 -2.22 16.56
C LEU A 23 -6.79 -2.55 17.77
N THR A 24 -7.60 -1.60 18.22
CA THR A 24 -8.55 -1.79 19.33
C THR A 24 -9.94 -2.19 18.86
N VAL A 25 -10.34 -1.74 17.66
CA VAL A 25 -11.67 -1.97 17.07
C VAL A 25 -11.50 -2.33 15.58
N PRO A 26 -11.03 -3.55 15.27
CA PRO A 26 -10.69 -3.96 13.90
C PRO A 26 -11.88 -3.93 12.93
N GLU A 27 -13.12 -4.06 13.41
CA GLU A 27 -14.35 -4.02 12.63
C GLU A 27 -14.64 -2.64 12.00
N LEU A 28 -14.04 -1.57 12.53
CA LEU A 28 -14.13 -0.22 11.98
C LEU A 28 -12.83 0.21 11.25
N ALA A 29 -11.82 -0.66 11.21
CA ALA A 29 -10.50 -0.32 10.69
C ALA A 29 -10.39 -0.53 9.17
N LEU A 30 -9.73 0.42 8.51
CA LEU A 30 -9.36 0.36 7.10
C LEU A 30 -7.84 0.42 6.96
N LEU A 31 -7.27 -0.50 6.18
CA LEU A 31 -5.89 -0.41 5.71
C LEU A 31 -5.86 0.36 4.40
N ARG A 32 -5.34 1.59 4.44
CA ARG A 32 -5.03 2.37 3.24
C ARG A 32 -3.55 2.26 2.91
N VAL A 33 -3.25 1.94 1.66
CA VAL A 33 -1.91 1.96 1.09
C VAL A 33 -1.91 2.98 -0.04
N GLU A 34 -0.92 3.88 -0.02
CA GLU A 34 -0.72 4.88 -1.06
C GLU A 34 0.73 4.82 -1.53
N VAL A 35 0.90 4.77 -2.84
CA VAL A 35 2.20 4.84 -3.51
C VAL A 35 2.40 6.26 -4.01
N GLN A 36 3.55 6.83 -3.68
CA GLN A 36 3.95 8.17 -4.07
C GLN A 36 5.25 8.10 -4.85
N GLU A 37 5.36 8.89 -5.92
CA GLU A 37 6.61 9.14 -6.62
C GLU A 37 7.33 10.28 -5.91
N TYR A 38 8.51 9.98 -5.39
CA TYR A 38 9.29 10.95 -4.64
C TYR A 38 10.05 11.88 -5.59
N ASP A 39 9.56 13.11 -5.75
CA ASP A 39 10.33 14.21 -6.31
C ASP A 39 10.99 15.02 -5.19
N MET A 40 12.29 15.34 -5.35
CA MET A 40 13.08 16.15 -4.43
C MET A 40 12.69 17.64 -4.46
N SER A 41 12.02 18.09 -5.51
CA SER A 41 11.79 19.51 -5.82
C SER A 41 10.32 19.95 -5.83
N GLU A 42 9.39 18.99 -5.89
CA GLU A 42 7.94 19.24 -5.98
C GLU A 42 7.12 18.39 -4.99
N LYS A 43 5.80 18.58 -5.01
CA LYS A 43 4.84 17.73 -4.28
C LYS A 43 4.90 16.33 -4.88
N HIS A 44 5.15 15.31 -4.04
CA HIS A 44 5.19 13.93 -4.48
C HIS A 44 3.98 13.55 -5.34
N ASP A 45 4.27 12.97 -6.50
CA ASP A 45 3.24 12.58 -7.44
C ASP A 45 2.53 11.30 -6.98
N PHE A 46 1.27 11.18 -7.38
CA PHE A 46 0.43 10.07 -6.93
C PHE A 46 0.62 8.86 -7.86
N GLY A 47 1.22 7.79 -7.35
CA GLY A 47 1.43 6.55 -8.10
C GLY A 47 0.22 5.60 -8.05
N GLY A 48 -0.55 5.62 -6.97
CA GLY A 48 -1.73 4.76 -6.84
C GLY A 48 -2.16 4.54 -5.39
N GLN A 49 -3.34 3.96 -5.21
CA GLN A 49 -3.87 3.66 -3.89
C GLN A 49 -4.69 2.37 -3.83
N THR A 50 -4.85 1.86 -2.62
CA THR A 50 -5.87 0.89 -2.27
C THR A 50 -6.39 1.16 -0.86
N CYS A 51 -7.63 0.76 -0.57
CA CYS A 51 -8.23 0.88 0.74
C CYS A 51 -9.03 -0.39 1.02
N LEU A 52 -8.62 -1.14 2.04
CA LEU A 52 -9.12 -2.47 2.33
C LEU A 52 -9.67 -2.53 3.77
N PRO A 53 -10.89 -3.04 3.99
CA PRO A 53 -11.37 -3.35 5.33
C PRO A 53 -10.46 -4.38 6.00
N VAL A 54 -10.00 -4.10 7.22
CA VAL A 54 -9.06 -4.99 7.93
C VAL A 54 -9.67 -6.38 8.12
N MET A 55 -10.97 -6.45 8.42
CA MET A 55 -11.69 -7.71 8.61
C MET A 55 -11.76 -8.59 7.35
N GLU A 56 -11.53 -8.03 6.17
CA GLU A 56 -11.55 -8.76 4.90
C GLU A 56 -10.15 -9.18 4.43
N LEU A 57 -9.09 -8.79 5.17
CA LEU A 57 -7.72 -9.14 4.82
C LEU A 57 -7.49 -10.64 5.01
N LYS A 58 -7.01 -11.28 3.95
CA LYS A 58 -6.58 -12.68 3.99
C LYS A 58 -5.10 -12.76 4.33
N GLN A 59 -4.77 -13.46 5.42
CA GLN A 59 -3.38 -13.69 5.85
C GLN A 59 -2.50 -14.30 4.74
N GLY A 60 -1.19 -14.15 4.88
CA GLY A 60 -0.17 -14.62 3.94
C GLY A 60 0.16 -13.61 2.83
N ILE A 61 0.83 -14.07 1.78
CA ILE A 61 1.26 -13.23 0.65
C ILE A 61 0.10 -13.02 -0.34
N ARG A 62 -0.18 -11.76 -0.69
CA ARG A 62 -1.28 -11.34 -1.56
C ARG A 62 -0.79 -10.31 -2.58
N ALA A 63 -1.29 -10.44 -3.81
CA ALA A 63 -1.16 -9.39 -4.82
C ALA A 63 -2.32 -8.40 -4.69
N VAL A 64 -2.01 -7.16 -4.36
CA VAL A 64 -2.97 -6.10 -4.04
C VAL A 64 -3.02 -5.11 -5.20
N PRO A 65 -4.15 -4.98 -5.92
CA PRO A 65 -4.26 -4.05 -7.04
C PRO A 65 -4.28 -2.60 -6.57
N LEU A 66 -3.68 -1.72 -7.36
CA LEU A 66 -3.74 -0.28 -7.15
C LEU A 66 -4.78 0.39 -8.06
N HIS A 67 -5.28 1.54 -7.61
CA HIS A 67 -6.29 2.35 -8.28
C HIS A 67 -5.78 3.79 -8.45
N ASP A 68 -6.28 4.46 -9.48
CA ASP A 68 -6.03 5.88 -9.70
C ASP A 68 -6.77 6.76 -8.67
N ARG A 69 -6.62 8.09 -8.78
CA ARG A 69 -7.30 9.05 -7.89
C ARG A 69 -8.83 9.00 -7.98
N LYS A 70 -9.38 8.54 -9.11
CA LYS A 70 -10.82 8.40 -9.36
C LYS A 70 -11.36 7.05 -8.89
N GLY A 71 -10.49 6.14 -8.43
CA GLY A 71 -10.84 4.79 -8.02
C GLY A 71 -10.87 3.77 -9.18
N ASN A 72 -10.39 4.13 -10.37
CA ASN A 72 -10.29 3.17 -11.46
C ASN A 72 -9.09 2.25 -11.23
N ARG A 73 -9.32 0.93 -11.36
CA ARG A 73 -8.26 -0.06 -11.18
C ARG A 73 -7.24 0.01 -12.31
N TYR A 74 -5.96 0.08 -11.97
CA TYR A 74 -4.90 -0.09 -12.96
C TYR A 74 -4.88 -1.51 -13.51
N LYS A 75 -4.61 -1.66 -14.81
CA LYS A 75 -4.66 -2.98 -15.49
C LYS A 75 -3.61 -3.95 -14.97
N SER A 76 -2.40 -3.44 -14.71
CA SER A 76 -1.22 -4.28 -14.42
C SER A 76 -0.48 -3.91 -13.14
N VAL A 77 -0.87 -2.84 -12.45
CA VAL A 77 -0.14 -2.32 -11.29
C VAL A 77 -0.67 -2.94 -10.00
N ARG A 78 0.23 -3.59 -9.25
CA ARG A 78 -0.08 -4.32 -8.01
C ARG A 78 1.10 -4.22 -7.04
N LEU A 79 0.81 -4.31 -5.74
CA LEU A 79 1.80 -4.53 -4.69
C LEU A 79 1.75 -5.98 -4.24
N LEU A 80 2.92 -6.59 -4.03
CA LEU A 80 3.01 -7.87 -3.35
C LEU A 80 3.20 -7.59 -1.85
N MET A 81 2.24 -8.02 -1.03
CA MET A 81 2.22 -7.72 0.40
C MET A 81 1.98 -8.99 1.20
N ARG A 82 2.58 -9.11 2.39
CA ARG A 82 2.23 -10.13 3.37
C ARG A 82 1.34 -9.51 4.44
N PHE A 83 0.26 -10.20 4.80
CA PHE A 83 -0.60 -9.85 5.92
C PHE A 83 -0.49 -10.89 7.03
N GLU A 84 -0.23 -10.43 8.24
CA GLU A 84 -0.24 -11.24 9.45
C GLU A 84 -1.19 -10.57 10.45
N LEU A 85 -2.15 -11.34 10.95
CA LEU A 85 -3.08 -10.93 12.01
C LEU A 85 -2.67 -11.74 13.25
N ILE A 86 -2.11 -11.06 14.24
CA ILE A 86 -1.57 -11.63 15.48
C ILE A 86 -2.47 -11.20 16.63
#